data_AF-A0A7C3ZTN4-F1
#
_entry.id   AF-A0A7C3ZTN4-F1
#
_cell.length_a   1.000
_cell.length_b   1.000
_cell.length_c   1.000
_cell.angle_alpha   90.00
_cell.angle_beta   90.00
_cell.angle_gamma   90.00
#
_symmetry.space_group_name_H-M   'P 1'
#
loop_
_entity.id
_entity.type
_entity.pdbx_description
1 polymer ?
#
loop_
_entity_poly.entity_id
_entity_poly.type
_entity_poly.pdbx_seq_one_letter_code
_entity_poly.pdbx_strand_id
1 'polypeptide(L)'
;MALRYPESMDECVYFTRRAIGSGKAMCWVFREKCPKCGKAFMGKPVDEKTGSVKIRAKEYACPECGHTEEKQAYEEKLTANVAYTCPKCKNAGEIQIPYKRKTVEGVKALVFNCQKCSERILITKKMKDVKKKGADDVPDDDD
;
A
#
# COMPACT_ATOMS: atom_id res chain seq x y z
N MET A 1 -5.71 -1.31 -20.93
CA MET A 1 -5.85 0.08 -20.44
C MET A 1 -4.72 0.31 -19.48
N ALA A 2 -3.84 1.28 -19.73
CA ALA A 2 -2.70 1.55 -18.86
C ALA A 2 -3.17 2.23 -17.58
N LEU A 3 -2.65 1.80 -16.42
CA LEU A 3 -2.91 2.47 -15.14
C LEU A 3 -2.42 3.92 -15.18
N ARG A 4 -3.28 4.85 -14.75
CA ARG A 4 -2.89 6.25 -14.54
C ARG A 4 -1.83 6.32 -13.44
N TYR A 5 -0.67 6.87 -13.77
CA TYR A 5 0.38 7.20 -12.80
C TYR A 5 0.01 8.49 -12.07
N PRO A 6 0.30 8.60 -10.77
CA PRO A 6 0.07 9.83 -10.03
C PRO A 6 1.09 10.88 -10.46
N GLU A 7 0.63 12.10 -10.68
CA GLU A 7 1.48 13.24 -11.04
C GLU A 7 2.10 13.85 -9.78
N SER A 8 1.36 13.79 -8.65
CA SER A 8 1.83 14.27 -7.36
C SER A 8 1.61 13.26 -6.23
N MET A 9 2.53 13.29 -5.25
CA MET A 9 2.39 12.51 -4.01
C MET A 9 1.17 12.92 -3.18
N ASP A 10 0.69 14.17 -3.33
CA ASP A 10 -0.46 14.67 -2.59
C ASP A 10 -1.79 14.02 -3.03
N GLU A 11 -1.85 13.53 -4.26
CA GLU A 11 -3.00 12.79 -4.80
C GLU A 11 -3.04 11.34 -4.29
N CYS A 12 -1.95 10.86 -3.66
CA CYS A 12 -1.82 9.48 -3.20
C CYS A 12 -1.95 9.35 -1.69
N VAL A 13 -2.81 8.46 -1.22
CA VAL A 13 -2.84 8.01 0.19
C VAL A 13 -1.59 7.21 0.53
N TYR A 14 -1.15 6.41 -0.44
CA TYR A 14 -0.01 5.54 -0.31
C TYR A 14 0.76 5.56 -1.61
N PHE A 15 2.06 5.78 -1.53
CA PHE A 15 2.97 5.71 -2.66
C PHE A 15 4.25 5.03 -2.21
N THR A 16 4.71 4.05 -2.98
CA THR A 16 6.01 3.42 -2.80
C THR A 16 6.53 2.93 -4.13
N ARG A 17 7.82 3.14 -4.38
CA ARG A 17 8.52 2.65 -5.55
C ARG A 17 9.82 2.02 -5.07
N ARG A 18 10.04 0.74 -5.36
CA ARG A 18 11.22 0.00 -4.89
C ARG A 18 11.62 -1.12 -5.83
N ALA A 19 12.86 -1.58 -5.71
CA ALA A 19 13.30 -2.83 -6.32
C ALA A 19 12.82 -4.04 -5.50
N ILE A 20 12.46 -5.13 -6.16
CA ILE A 20 12.15 -6.43 -5.55
C ILE A 20 13.10 -7.44 -6.17
N GLY A 21 14.25 -7.66 -5.54
CA GLY A 21 15.34 -8.46 -6.14
C GLY A 21 15.76 -7.89 -7.50
N SER A 22 15.71 -8.72 -8.55
CA SER A 22 15.98 -8.31 -9.93
C SER A 22 14.82 -7.54 -10.61
N GLY A 23 13.68 -7.44 -9.94
CA GLY A 23 12.49 -6.74 -10.41
C GLY A 23 12.32 -5.36 -9.79
N LYS A 24 11.28 -4.64 -10.19
CA LYS A 24 10.87 -3.36 -9.61
C LYS A 24 9.37 -3.41 -9.30
N ALA A 25 8.92 -2.75 -8.25
CA ALA A 25 7.51 -2.61 -7.99
C ALA A 25 7.21 -1.20 -7.51
N MET A 26 6.17 -0.64 -8.10
CA MET A 26 5.65 0.67 -7.84
C MET A 26 4.18 0.49 -7.49
N CYS A 27 3.82 0.91 -6.28
CA CYS A 27 2.44 0.88 -5.81
C CYS A 27 2.01 2.27 -5.41
N TRP A 28 0.85 2.68 -5.91
CA TRP A 28 0.21 3.93 -5.57
C TRP A 28 -1.28 3.71 -5.34
N VAL A 29 -1.81 4.42 -4.36
CA VAL A 29 -3.22 4.39 -3.97
C VAL A 29 -3.70 5.82 -4.05
N PHE A 30 -4.63 6.10 -4.96
CA PHE A 30 -5.21 7.42 -5.09
C PHE A 30 -6.07 7.76 -3.88
N ARG A 31 -6.17 9.05 -3.55
CA ARG A 31 -7.14 9.55 -2.58
C ARG A 31 -8.52 9.47 -3.21
N GLU A 32 -9.44 8.89 -2.45
CA GLU A 32 -10.84 8.91 -2.84
C GLU A 32 -11.46 10.27 -2.49
N LYS A 33 -12.31 10.76 -3.40
CA LYS A 33 -13.12 11.95 -3.19
C LYS A 33 -14.12 11.66 -2.08
N CYS A 34 -14.43 12.66 -1.25
CA CYS A 34 -15.38 12.46 -0.19
C CYS A 34 -16.75 12.00 -0.74
N PRO A 35 -17.33 10.90 -0.23
CA PRO A 35 -18.61 10.39 -0.72
C PRO A 35 -19.78 11.34 -0.43
N LYS A 36 -19.62 12.27 0.52
CA LYS A 36 -20.65 13.26 0.86
C LYS A 36 -20.60 14.51 -0.02
N CYS A 37 -19.41 15.10 -0.20
CA CYS A 37 -19.31 16.39 -0.90
C CYS A 37 -18.80 16.27 -2.34
N GLY A 38 -18.06 15.22 -2.69
CA GLY A 38 -17.48 15.01 -4.02
C GLY A 38 -16.45 16.06 -4.48
N LYS A 39 -16.26 17.14 -3.70
CA LYS A 39 -15.44 18.30 -4.05
C LYS A 39 -13.99 18.15 -3.60
N ALA A 40 -13.76 17.57 -2.43
CA ALA A 40 -12.44 17.42 -1.84
C ALA A 40 -12.03 15.95 -1.66
N PHE A 41 -10.72 15.73 -1.68
CA PHE A 41 -10.11 14.44 -1.38
C PHE A 41 -10.09 14.20 0.14
N MET A 42 -10.48 13.00 0.56
CA MET A 42 -10.35 12.63 1.97
C MET A 42 -8.87 12.57 2.37
N GLY A 43 -8.59 13.01 3.59
CA GLY A 43 -7.24 13.21 4.09
C GLY A 43 -7.15 12.91 5.57
N LYS A 44 -5.95 13.01 6.12
CA LYS A 44 -5.80 12.94 7.57
C LYS A 44 -6.38 14.21 8.20
N PRO A 45 -7.10 14.11 9.33
CA PRO A 45 -7.60 15.27 10.03
C PRO A 45 -6.46 16.19 10.44
N VAL A 46 -6.72 17.49 10.42
CA VAL A 46 -5.81 18.52 10.90
C VAL A 46 -6.20 18.86 12.34
N ASP A 47 -5.23 19.00 13.22
CA ASP A 47 -5.44 19.53 14.56
C ASP A 47 -5.77 21.03 14.47
N GLU A 48 -6.97 21.44 14.87
CA GLU A 48 -7.36 22.87 14.88
C GLU A 48 -6.43 23.73 15.74
N LYS A 49 -5.85 23.16 16.81
CA LYS A 49 -4.98 23.91 17.73
C LYS A 49 -3.58 24.15 17.17
N THR A 50 -3.05 23.23 16.37
CA THR A 50 -1.66 23.28 15.89
C THR A 50 -1.55 23.46 14.38
N GLY A 51 -2.67 23.46 13.66
CA GLY A 51 -2.71 23.45 12.19
C GLY A 51 -2.01 22.24 11.56
N SER A 52 -1.62 21.25 12.39
CA SER A 52 -0.78 20.14 11.97
C SER A 52 -1.62 18.93 11.62
N VAL A 53 -1.22 18.20 10.58
CA VAL A 53 -1.89 16.96 10.20
C VAL A 53 -1.69 15.92 11.31
N LYS A 54 -2.77 15.34 11.82
CA LYS A 54 -2.73 14.24 12.79
C LYS A 54 -2.06 13.01 12.17
N ILE A 55 -0.75 12.88 12.38
CA ILE A 55 0.07 11.81 11.81
C ILE A 55 -0.44 10.42 12.25
N ARG A 56 -0.98 10.34 13.48
CA ARG A 56 -1.52 9.12 14.12
C ARG A 56 -3.05 9.05 14.10
N ALA A 57 -3.72 9.77 13.20
CA ALA A 57 -5.16 9.66 13.07
C ALA A 57 -5.59 8.22 12.73
N LYS A 58 -6.62 7.74 13.44
CA LYS A 58 -7.28 6.45 13.18
C LYS A 58 -8.41 6.58 12.16
N GLU A 59 -8.68 7.80 11.71
CA GLU A 59 -9.76 8.17 10.80
C GLU A 59 -9.24 9.15 9.75
N TYR A 60 -9.90 9.17 8.60
CA TYR A 60 -9.72 10.16 7.55
C TYR A 60 -10.86 11.17 7.64
N ALA A 61 -10.55 12.45 7.56
CA ALA A 61 -11.52 13.52 7.54
C ALA A 61 -11.50 14.22 6.17
N CYS A 62 -12.69 14.63 5.71
CA CYS A 62 -12.80 15.55 4.61
C CYS A 62 -12.59 16.98 5.11
N PRO A 63 -11.66 17.76 4.53
CA PRO A 63 -11.41 19.14 4.96
C PRO A 63 -12.55 20.11 4.65
N GLU A 64 -13.44 19.79 3.71
CA GLU A 64 -14.53 20.69 3.31
C GLU A 64 -15.85 20.45 4.06
N CYS A 65 -16.24 19.20 4.24
CA CYS A 65 -17.52 18.87 4.88
C CYS A 65 -17.37 18.32 6.30
N GLY A 66 -16.14 18.15 6.80
CA GLY A 66 -15.86 17.56 8.12
C GLY A 66 -16.24 16.09 8.23
N HIS A 67 -16.59 15.41 7.13
CA HIS A 67 -16.96 14.00 7.18
C HIS A 67 -15.75 13.13 7.55
N THR A 68 -15.89 12.37 8.64
CA THR A 68 -14.88 11.42 9.08
C THR A 68 -15.27 9.99 8.70
N GLU A 69 -14.30 9.21 8.26
CA GLU A 69 -14.42 7.76 8.09
C GLU A 69 -13.28 7.04 8.79
N GLU A 70 -13.58 5.87 9.36
CA GLU A 70 -12.56 5.02 9.94
C GLU A 70 -11.54 4.60 8.88
N LYS A 71 -10.27 4.58 9.30
CA LYS A 71 -9.16 4.22 8.43
C LYS A 71 -9.32 2.86 7.79
N GLN A 72 -9.87 1.87 8.48
CA GLN A 72 -10.06 0.53 7.91
C GLN A 72 -11.10 0.55 6.80
N ALA A 73 -12.27 1.14 7.05
CA ALA A 73 -13.34 1.28 6.06
C ALA A 73 -12.88 2.09 4.83
N TYR A 74 -12.19 3.20 5.06
CA TYR A 74 -11.63 4.01 3.99
C TYR A 74 -10.57 3.22 3.20
N GLU A 75 -9.59 2.61 3.87
CA GLU A 75 -8.53 1.83 3.20
C GLU A 75 -9.07 0.62 2.41
N GLU A 76 -10.22 0.05 2.78
CA GLU A 76 -10.86 -1.05 2.05
C GLU A 76 -11.57 -0.60 0.77
N LYS A 77 -12.14 0.61 0.75
CA LYS A 77 -12.70 1.24 -0.47
C LYS A 77 -11.61 1.63 -1.47
N LEU A 78 -10.42 1.96 -0.95
CA LEU A 78 -9.30 2.37 -1.78
C LEU A 78 -8.75 1.23 -2.64
N THR A 79 -8.49 1.56 -3.91
CA THR A 79 -7.82 0.66 -4.85
C THR A 79 -6.33 0.96 -4.93
N ALA A 80 -5.50 -0.05 -4.63
CA ALA A 80 -4.06 0.00 -4.83
C ALA A 80 -3.70 -0.40 -6.26
N ASN A 81 -3.14 0.55 -6.99
CA ASN A 81 -2.58 0.37 -8.31
C ASN A 81 -1.12 -0.06 -8.13
N VAL A 82 -0.75 -1.17 -8.78
CA VAL A 82 0.57 -1.75 -8.65
C VAL A 82 1.13 -2.04 -10.03
N ALA A 83 2.16 -1.29 -10.43
CA ALA A 83 3.00 -1.64 -11.57
C ALA A 83 4.25 -2.35 -11.07
N TYR A 84 4.47 -3.59 -11.51
CA TYR A 84 5.57 -4.41 -11.07
C TYR A 84 6.27 -5.08 -12.24
N THR A 85 7.53 -5.42 -12.04
CA THR A 85 8.37 -6.23 -12.90
C THR A 85 8.75 -7.44 -12.09
N CYS A 86 8.29 -8.61 -12.52
CA CYS A 86 8.54 -9.84 -11.79
C CYS A 86 10.03 -10.18 -11.78
N PRO A 87 10.64 -10.48 -10.62
CA PRO A 87 12.05 -10.89 -10.57
C PRO A 87 12.31 -12.25 -11.22
N LYS A 88 11.32 -13.14 -11.29
CA LYS A 88 11.46 -14.48 -11.89
C LYS A 88 11.30 -14.45 -13.41
N CYS A 89 10.16 -13.97 -13.91
CA CYS A 89 9.88 -13.99 -15.35
C CYS A 89 10.29 -12.71 -16.09
N LYS A 90 10.87 -11.71 -15.39
CA LYS A 90 11.26 -10.39 -15.92
C LYS A 90 10.13 -9.61 -16.60
N ASN A 91 8.89 -10.09 -16.51
CA ASN A 91 7.77 -9.48 -17.17
C ASN A 91 7.24 -8.31 -16.34
N ALA A 92 7.01 -7.18 -16.99
CA ALA A 92 6.27 -6.06 -16.41
C ALA A 92 4.76 -6.33 -16.50
N GLY A 93 4.05 -6.05 -15.42
CA GLY A 93 2.61 -6.17 -15.32
C GLY A 93 2.06 -5.08 -14.42
N GLU A 94 0.79 -4.80 -14.61
CA GLU A 94 0.03 -3.83 -13.83
C GLU A 94 -1.19 -4.54 -13.25
N ILE A 95 -1.46 -4.33 -11.97
CA ILE A 95 -2.57 -4.95 -11.28
C ILE A 95 -3.21 -3.95 -10.32
N GLN A 96 -4.53 -4.02 -10.24
CA GLN A 96 -5.33 -3.26 -9.29
C GLN A 96 -5.86 -4.26 -8.26
N ILE A 97 -5.56 -4.01 -6.99
CA ILE A 97 -6.08 -4.81 -5.87
C ILE A 97 -6.60 -3.86 -4.79
N PRO A 98 -7.55 -4.30 -3.95
CA PRO A 98 -7.95 -3.52 -2.78
C PRO A 98 -6.73 -3.24 -1.89
N TYR A 99 -6.66 -2.05 -1.29
CA TYR A 99 -5.52 -1.61 -0.49
C TYR A 99 -5.51 -2.29 0.90
N LYS A 100 -5.21 -3.59 0.91
CA LYS A 100 -5.11 -4.42 2.12
C LYS A 100 -3.67 -4.81 2.40
N ARG A 101 -3.02 -4.01 3.21
CA ARG A 101 -1.66 -4.27 3.71
C ARG A 101 -1.69 -5.34 4.80
N LYS A 102 -1.06 -6.48 4.52
CA LYS A 102 -0.92 -7.61 5.44
C LYS A 102 0.40 -7.49 6.18
N THR A 103 0.42 -7.90 7.45
CA THR A 103 1.69 -8.01 8.20
C THR A 103 2.34 -9.33 7.81
N VAL A 104 3.48 -9.25 7.12
CA VAL A 104 4.32 -10.41 6.78
C VAL A 104 5.62 -10.24 7.54
N GLU A 105 5.95 -11.19 8.41
CA GLU A 105 7.20 -11.17 9.21
C GLU A 105 7.41 -9.84 9.97
N GLY A 106 6.35 -9.30 10.57
CA GLY A 106 6.37 -8.04 11.32
C GLY A 106 6.44 -6.77 10.46
N VAL A 107 6.33 -6.88 9.13
CA VAL A 107 6.33 -5.75 8.19
C VAL A 107 5.00 -5.67 7.45
N LYS A 108 4.39 -4.49 7.41
CA LYS A 108 3.19 -4.25 6.59
C LYS A 108 3.59 -4.22 5.11
N ALA A 109 3.17 -5.24 4.38
CA ALA A 109 3.39 -5.44 2.96
C ALA A 109 2.05 -5.51 2.22
N LEU A 110 1.99 -4.92 1.03
CA LEU A 110 0.95 -5.25 0.07
C LEU A 110 1.38 -6.52 -0.66
N VAL A 111 0.50 -7.53 -0.67
CA VAL A 111 0.79 -8.85 -1.23
C VAL A 111 -0.10 -9.07 -2.44
N PHE A 112 0.49 -9.46 -3.56
CA PHE A 112 -0.24 -9.81 -4.78
C PHE A 112 0.52 -10.89 -5.55
N ASN A 113 -0.15 -11.53 -6.50
CA ASN A 113 0.42 -12.57 -7.34
C ASN A 113 0.71 -12.03 -8.74
N CYS A 114 1.85 -12.42 -9.31
CA CYS A 114 2.17 -12.09 -10.69
C CYS A 114 1.18 -12.77 -11.64
N GLN A 115 0.61 -12.02 -12.60
CA GLN A 115 -0.37 -12.57 -13.54
C GLN A 115 0.22 -13.57 -14.54
N LYS A 116 1.54 -13.58 -14.79
CA LYS A 116 2.18 -14.52 -15.73
C LYS A 116 2.75 -15.78 -15.07
N CYS A 117 3.33 -15.66 -13.89
CA CYS A 117 4.04 -16.78 -13.24
C CYS A 117 3.49 -17.14 -11.86
N SER A 118 2.39 -16.49 -11.44
CA SER A 118 1.75 -16.66 -10.13
C SER A 118 2.65 -16.41 -8.91
N GLU A 119 3.86 -15.88 -9.13
CA GLU A 119 4.83 -15.57 -8.07
C GLU A 119 4.25 -14.57 -7.07
N ARG A 120 4.48 -14.81 -5.78
CA ARG A 120 3.98 -13.99 -4.69
C ARG A 120 4.91 -12.81 -4.47
N ILE A 121 4.45 -11.61 -4.80
CA ILE A 121 5.22 -10.38 -4.72
C ILE A 121 4.76 -9.55 -3.53
N LEU A 122 5.73 -9.09 -2.74
CA LEU A 122 5.52 -8.31 -1.52
C LEU A 122 6.04 -6.87 -1.71
N ILE A 123 5.19 -5.87 -1.50
CA ILE A 123 5.55 -4.46 -1.55
C ILE A 123 5.48 -3.86 -0.15
N THR A 124 6.62 -3.64 0.50
CA THR A 124 6.74 -2.95 1.79
C THR A 124 7.19 -1.50 1.61
N LYS A 125 6.76 -0.63 2.54
CA LYS A 125 7.04 0.82 2.51
C LYS A 125 8.45 1.20 3.01
N LYS A 126 9.05 0.39 3.88
CA LYS A 126 10.41 0.60 4.42
C LYS A 126 11.33 -0.52 3.95
N MET A 127 12.62 -0.19 3.75
CA MET A 127 13.72 -1.15 3.76
C MET A 127 13.71 -1.84 5.13
N LYS A 128 12.90 -2.89 5.25
CA LYS A 128 13.22 -3.98 6.15
C LYS A 128 13.55 -5.10 5.20
N ASP A 129 14.82 -5.44 5.16
CA ASP A 129 15.32 -6.66 4.56
C ASP A 129 14.45 -7.79 5.11
N VAL A 130 13.49 -8.25 4.30
CA VAL A 130 12.85 -9.53 4.55
C VAL A 130 13.97 -10.51 4.27
N LYS A 131 14.76 -10.78 5.31
CA LYS A 131 15.84 -11.75 5.31
C LYS A 131 15.16 -13.05 4.92
N LYS A 132 15.35 -13.44 3.66
CA LYS A 132 14.91 -14.73 3.13
C LYS A 132 15.59 -15.76 4.03
N LYS A 133 14.88 -16.24 5.06
CA LYS A 133 15.35 -17.34 5.88
C LYS A 133 15.27 -18.55 4.96
N GLY A 134 16.38 -18.80 4.28
CA GLY A 134 16.64 -20.12 3.72
C GLY A 134 16.49 -21.13 4.84
N ALA A 135 15.92 -22.26 4.49
CA ALA A 135 15.85 -23.43 5.32
C ALA A 135 17.21 -23.68 6.00
N ASP A 136 17.18 -23.87 7.31
CA ASP A 136 17.98 -24.93 7.90
C ASP A 136 17.13 -25.59 8.98
N ASP A 137 17.16 -26.91 8.89
CA ASP A 137 16.51 -27.92 9.69
C ASP A 137 17.01 -27.91 11.14
N VAL A 138 16.17 -28.34 12.07
CA VAL A 138 16.44 -29.36 13.11
C VAL A 138 15.23 -29.35 14.06
N PRO A 139 14.40 -30.41 14.09
CA PRO A 139 13.55 -30.69 15.22
C PRO A 139 14.43 -31.20 16.38
N ASP A 140 14.43 -30.49 17.50
CA ASP A 140 15.00 -30.98 18.75
C ASP A 140 13.87 -31.69 19.52
N ASP A 141 13.84 -33.00 19.33
CA ASP A 141 13.20 -33.97 20.22
C ASP A 141 14.35 -34.59 21.03
N ASP A 142 14.45 -34.30 22.32
CA ASP A 142 15.00 -35.23 23.32
C ASP A 142 14.69 -34.76 24.77
N ASP A 143 13.91 -35.61 25.46
CA ASP A 143 13.77 -35.87 26.91
C ASP A 143 13.27 -34.78 27.89
#